data_AF-A0A1C6RXZ0-F1
#
_entry.id   AF-A0A1C6RXZ0-F1
#
_cell.length_a   1.000
_cell.length_b   1.000
_cell.length_c   1.000
_cell.angle_alpha   90.00
_cell.angle_beta   90.00
_cell.angle_gamma   90.00
#
_symmetry.space_group_name_H-M   'P 1'
#
loop_
_entity.id
_entity.type
_entity.pdbx_description
1 polymer ?
#
loop_
_entity_poly.entity_id
_entity_poly.type
_entity_poly.pdbx_seq_one_letter_code
_entity_poly.pdbx_strand_id
1 'polypeptide(L)'
;MWAAPAEYGQPAATDAKNGVAAPLLAGFSIALLASVGQAPSSFRWPGAVILVLLLVVAAFVLSIQLGFRSRARLYSRADALAWGPVNDLPAEQDEEIRARIQRAHLASWFRAQRWVQLAYNTAIGLLGLALTLVAAPPTSYGGGAAVAGSEAAWRWTAFGVGLLLTGLEVGWILRDEYRRLRARRTPTGASGGEGSAT
;
A
#
# COMPACT_ATOMS: atom_id res chain seq x y z
N MET A 1 0.23 -29.94 -10.96
CA MET A 1 -0.91 -29.45 -10.14
C MET A 1 -0.92 -27.92 -10.13
N TRP A 2 -2.10 -27.31 -10.32
CA TRP A 2 -2.33 -25.85 -10.31
C TRP A 2 -2.22 -25.28 -8.89
N ALA A 3 -1.70 -24.06 -8.73
CA ALA A 3 -1.63 -23.42 -7.43
C ALA A 3 -2.85 -22.52 -7.18
N ALA A 4 -3.49 -22.71 -6.03
CA ALA A 4 -4.50 -21.81 -5.50
C ALA A 4 -3.86 -20.67 -4.70
N PRO A 5 -4.47 -19.47 -4.67
CA PRO A 5 -4.05 -18.42 -3.74
C PRO A 5 -4.28 -18.87 -2.29
N ALA A 6 -3.38 -18.44 -1.39
CA ALA A 6 -3.44 -18.81 0.04
C ALA A 6 -4.70 -18.27 0.75
N GLU A 7 -5.22 -17.14 0.30
CA GLU A 7 -6.46 -16.53 0.80
C GLU A 7 -7.34 -16.12 -0.39
N TYR A 8 -8.55 -16.67 -0.48
CA TYR A 8 -9.44 -16.45 -1.62
C TYR A 8 -9.87 -14.98 -1.80
N GLY A 9 -9.90 -14.18 -0.74
CA GLY A 9 -10.32 -12.77 -0.78
C GLY A 9 -9.20 -11.77 -1.11
N GLN A 10 -7.93 -12.19 -1.10
CA GLN A 10 -6.79 -11.28 -1.23
C GLN A 10 -6.74 -10.54 -2.58
N PRO A 11 -7.01 -11.18 -3.73
CA PRO A 11 -7.07 -10.48 -5.02
C PRO A 11 -8.14 -9.38 -5.04
N ALA A 12 -9.35 -9.69 -4.57
CA ALA A 12 -10.46 -8.73 -4.55
C ALA A 12 -10.17 -7.53 -3.64
N ALA A 13 -9.58 -7.77 -2.46
CA ALA A 13 -9.16 -6.69 -1.56
C ALA A 13 -8.07 -5.80 -2.20
N THR A 14 -7.17 -6.40 -2.97
CA THR A 14 -6.11 -5.68 -3.70
C THR A 14 -6.69 -4.81 -4.81
N ASP A 15 -7.65 -5.35 -5.55
CA ASP A 15 -8.36 -4.62 -6.62
C ASP A 15 -9.16 -3.44 -6.04
N ALA A 16 -9.84 -3.62 -4.91
CA ALA A 16 -10.54 -2.53 -4.22
C ALA A 16 -9.58 -1.42 -3.75
N LYS A 17 -8.44 -1.80 -3.14
CA LYS A 17 -7.43 -0.83 -2.67
C LYS A 17 -6.81 -0.04 -3.81
N ASN A 18 -6.34 -0.71 -4.86
CA ASN A 18 -5.58 -0.07 -5.93
C ASN A 18 -6.46 0.51 -7.04
N GLY A 19 -7.62 -0.06 -7.28
CA GLY A 19 -8.55 0.39 -8.33
C GLY A 19 -9.47 1.52 -7.89
N VAL A 20 -9.75 1.65 -6.59
CA VAL A 20 -10.73 2.63 -6.07
C VAL A 20 -10.12 3.54 -5.00
N ALA A 21 -9.63 2.97 -3.90
CA ALA A 21 -9.22 3.77 -2.75
C ALA A 21 -7.98 4.64 -3.04
N ALA A 22 -6.93 4.06 -3.64
CA ALA A 22 -5.69 4.77 -3.92
C ALA A 22 -5.89 5.96 -4.90
N PRO A 23 -6.61 5.83 -6.04
CA PRO A 23 -6.90 6.97 -6.90
C PRO A 23 -7.70 8.07 -6.21
N LEU A 24 -8.70 7.71 -5.40
CA LEU A 24 -9.52 8.66 -4.66
C LEU A 24 -8.68 9.46 -3.66
N LEU A 25 -7.85 8.77 -2.86
CA LEU A 25 -6.98 9.42 -1.88
C LEU A 25 -5.86 10.24 -2.55
N ALA A 26 -5.35 9.81 -3.70
CA ALA A 26 -4.45 10.63 -4.50
C ALA A 26 -5.11 11.92 -4.98
N GLY A 27 -6.36 11.84 -5.49
CA GLY A 27 -7.15 13.01 -5.89
C GLY A 27 -7.41 13.96 -4.72
N PHE A 28 -7.81 13.43 -3.56
CA PHE A 28 -7.95 14.21 -2.32
C PHE A 28 -6.64 14.92 -1.94
N SER A 29 -5.51 14.22 -2.04
CA SER A 29 -4.19 14.77 -1.71
C SER A 29 -3.78 15.90 -2.66
N ILE A 30 -4.11 15.79 -3.96
CA ILE A 30 -3.91 16.87 -4.95
C ILE A 30 -4.78 18.08 -4.62
N ALA A 31 -6.05 17.87 -4.28
CA ALA A 31 -6.96 18.96 -3.92
C ALA A 31 -6.47 19.70 -2.66
N LEU A 32 -6.01 18.96 -1.64
CA LEU A 32 -5.43 19.55 -0.44
C LEU A 32 -4.12 20.29 -0.74
N LEU A 33 -3.27 19.76 -1.62
CA LEU A 33 -2.05 20.43 -2.08
C LEU A 33 -2.37 21.77 -2.74
N ALA A 34 -3.38 21.79 -3.62
CA ALA A 34 -3.83 23.03 -4.27
C ALA A 34 -4.37 24.03 -3.25
N SER A 35 -5.17 23.58 -2.26
CA SER A 35 -5.69 24.44 -1.19
C SER A 35 -4.57 25.08 -0.37
N VAL A 36 -3.54 24.30 0.01
CA VAL A 36 -2.38 24.82 0.74
C VAL A 36 -1.58 25.81 -0.10
N GLY A 37 -1.43 25.53 -1.41
CA GLY A 37 -0.76 26.41 -2.35
C GLY A 37 -1.47 27.76 -2.59
N GLN A 38 -2.80 27.79 -2.50
CA GLN A 38 -3.58 29.03 -2.67
C GLN A 38 -3.53 29.95 -1.45
N ALA A 39 -3.32 29.42 -0.25
CA ALA A 39 -3.32 30.19 0.99
C ALA A 39 -2.16 29.81 1.93
N PRO A 40 -0.88 29.96 1.51
CA PRO A 40 0.26 29.47 2.27
C PRO A 40 0.40 30.14 3.65
N SER A 41 -0.05 31.39 3.80
CA SER A 41 -0.05 32.13 5.07
C SER A 41 -1.03 31.58 6.12
N SER A 42 -1.96 30.70 5.74
CA SER A 42 -2.90 30.05 6.66
C SER A 42 -2.32 28.82 7.37
N PHE A 43 -1.12 28.39 6.97
CA PHE A 43 -0.46 27.19 7.46
C PHE A 43 0.86 27.54 8.15
N ARG A 44 1.21 26.77 9.19
CA ARG A 44 2.47 26.97 9.90
C ARG A 44 3.70 26.61 9.06
N TRP A 45 3.59 25.54 8.26
CA TRP A 45 4.68 24.99 7.45
C TRP A 45 4.21 24.61 6.03
N PRO A 46 3.76 25.57 5.21
CA PRO A 46 3.15 25.29 3.90
C PRO A 46 4.09 24.51 2.97
N GLY A 47 5.39 24.85 2.95
CA GLY A 47 6.37 24.13 2.12
C GLY A 47 6.54 22.66 2.50
N ALA A 48 6.57 22.35 3.81
CA ALA A 48 6.65 20.97 4.28
C ALA A 48 5.37 20.18 3.95
N VAL A 49 4.20 20.80 4.15
CA VAL A 49 2.91 20.19 3.80
C VAL A 49 2.84 19.85 2.31
N ILE A 50 3.21 20.80 1.43
CA ILE A 50 3.20 20.59 -0.03
C ILE A 50 4.14 19.44 -0.42
N LEU A 51 5.37 19.41 0.12
CA LEU A 51 6.33 18.35 -0.16
C LEU A 51 5.78 16.97 0.26
N VAL A 52 5.26 16.86 1.49
CA VAL A 52 4.70 15.59 1.99
C VAL A 52 3.51 15.16 1.15
N LEU A 53 2.59 16.07 0.81
CA LEU A 53 1.45 15.76 -0.06
C LEU A 53 1.87 15.30 -1.46
N LEU A 54 2.92 15.89 -2.03
CA LEU A 54 3.46 15.43 -3.30
C LEU A 54 4.02 13.99 -3.21
N LEU A 55 4.72 13.68 -2.11
CA LEU A 55 5.18 12.32 -1.84
C LEU A 55 4.02 11.33 -1.64
N VAL A 56 2.94 11.75 -0.98
CA VAL A 56 1.70 10.96 -0.84
C VAL A 56 1.13 10.61 -2.22
N VAL A 57 0.98 11.61 -3.10
CA VAL A 57 0.46 11.40 -4.46
C VAL A 57 1.36 10.45 -5.24
N ALA A 58 2.69 10.67 -5.21
CA ALA A 58 3.65 9.80 -5.88
C ALA A 58 3.57 8.35 -5.37
N ALA A 59 3.46 8.15 -4.06
CA ALA A 59 3.36 6.83 -3.45
C ALA A 59 2.04 6.11 -3.81
N PHE A 60 0.90 6.82 -3.82
CA PHE A 60 -0.37 6.24 -4.29
C PHE A 60 -0.30 5.88 -5.78
N VAL A 61 0.24 6.76 -6.63
CA VAL A 61 0.43 6.47 -8.07
C VAL A 61 1.31 5.25 -8.26
N LEU A 62 2.41 5.14 -7.50
CA LEU A 62 3.28 3.96 -7.55
C LEU A 62 2.52 2.69 -7.12
N SER A 63 1.72 2.76 -6.05
CA SER A 63 0.86 1.64 -5.62
C SER A 63 -0.09 1.20 -6.72
N ILE A 64 -0.77 2.15 -7.39
CA ILE A 64 -1.69 1.89 -8.49
C ILE A 64 -0.98 1.22 -9.66
N GLN A 65 0.17 1.77 -10.09
CA GLN A 65 0.93 1.21 -11.22
C GLN A 65 1.45 -0.20 -10.92
N LEU A 66 1.98 -0.44 -9.72
CA LEU A 66 2.42 -1.76 -9.29
C LEU A 66 1.24 -2.73 -9.19
N GLY A 67 0.09 -2.25 -8.69
CA GLY A 67 -1.16 -3.00 -8.60
C GLY A 67 -1.61 -3.51 -9.97
N PHE A 68 -1.73 -2.61 -10.95
CA PHE A 68 -2.09 -2.98 -12.32
C PHE A 68 -1.10 -3.97 -12.96
N ARG A 69 0.21 -3.72 -12.82
CA ARG A 69 1.25 -4.64 -13.34
C ARG A 69 1.17 -6.01 -12.67
N SER A 70 0.83 -6.07 -11.39
CA SER A 70 0.67 -7.33 -10.67
C SER A 70 -0.58 -8.08 -11.12
N ARG A 71 -1.68 -7.36 -11.43
CA ARG A 71 -2.97 -7.96 -11.76
C ARG A 71 -2.92 -8.82 -13.03
N ALA A 72 -2.10 -8.43 -14.00
CA ALA A 72 -1.87 -9.19 -15.23
C ALA A 72 -1.32 -10.62 -14.98
N ARG A 73 -0.79 -10.90 -13.79
CA ARG A 73 -0.22 -12.20 -13.42
C ARG A 73 -1.20 -13.11 -12.67
N LEU A 74 -2.40 -12.61 -12.35
CA LEU A 74 -3.47 -13.35 -11.69
C LEU A 74 -4.49 -13.82 -12.73
N TYR A 75 -4.50 -15.12 -12.98
CA TYR A 75 -5.47 -15.77 -13.86
C TYR A 75 -5.77 -17.18 -13.34
N SER A 76 -6.98 -17.66 -13.61
CA SER A 76 -7.45 -18.99 -13.23
C SER A 76 -7.02 -20.06 -14.24
N ARG A 77 -7.19 -21.33 -13.88
CA ARG A 77 -7.06 -22.45 -14.83
C ARG A 77 -8.00 -22.26 -16.03
N ALA A 78 -9.23 -21.83 -15.78
CA ALA A 78 -10.22 -21.62 -16.83
C ALA A 78 -9.78 -20.53 -17.82
N ASP A 79 -9.26 -19.40 -17.30
CA ASP A 79 -8.71 -18.32 -18.13
C ASP A 79 -7.53 -18.81 -18.96
N ALA A 80 -6.61 -19.56 -18.33
CA ALA A 80 -5.45 -20.10 -19.01
C ALA A 80 -5.85 -21.06 -20.15
N LEU A 81 -6.82 -21.94 -19.94
CA LEU A 81 -7.31 -22.87 -20.96
C LEU A 81 -8.06 -22.15 -22.09
N ALA A 82 -8.75 -21.04 -21.79
CA ALA A 82 -9.47 -20.24 -22.76
C ALA A 82 -8.56 -19.50 -23.76
N TRP A 83 -7.28 -19.28 -23.44
CA TRP A 83 -6.32 -18.63 -24.34
C TRP A 83 -5.89 -19.48 -25.54
N GLY A 84 -6.37 -20.72 -25.65
CA GLY A 84 -6.03 -21.64 -26.73
C GLY A 84 -4.68 -22.34 -26.51
N PRO A 85 -4.31 -23.33 -27.34
CA PRO A 85 -3.06 -24.09 -27.24
C PRO A 85 -1.84 -23.17 -27.31
N VAL A 86 -0.89 -23.32 -26.37
CA VAL A 86 0.36 -22.54 -26.37
C VAL A 86 1.34 -23.11 -27.39
N ASN A 87 1.26 -24.42 -27.66
CA ASN A 87 2.08 -25.16 -28.62
C ASN A 87 1.27 -26.33 -29.20
N ASP A 88 1.79 -26.99 -30.24
CA ASP A 88 1.24 -28.24 -30.82
C ASP A 88 1.53 -29.49 -29.96
N LEU A 89 1.56 -29.33 -28.64
CA LEU A 89 1.86 -30.40 -27.70
C LEU A 89 0.59 -31.22 -27.37
N PRO A 90 0.74 -32.49 -26.95
CA PRO A 90 -0.35 -33.25 -26.36
C PRO A 90 -0.98 -32.49 -25.17
N ALA A 91 -2.31 -32.56 -25.04
CA ALA A 91 -3.08 -31.77 -24.07
C ALA A 91 -2.58 -31.89 -22.62
N GLU A 92 -2.15 -33.08 -22.19
CA GLU A 92 -1.62 -33.31 -20.84
C GLU A 92 -0.29 -32.57 -20.59
N GLN A 93 0.61 -32.58 -21.58
CA GLN A 93 1.90 -31.88 -21.49
C GLN A 93 1.72 -30.36 -21.51
N ASP A 94 0.81 -29.87 -22.36
CA ASP A 94 0.45 -28.46 -22.44
C ASP A 94 -0.14 -27.96 -21.10
N GLU A 95 -1.05 -28.74 -20.47
CA GLU A 95 -1.60 -28.40 -19.17
C GLU A 95 -0.54 -28.37 -18.06
N GLU A 96 0.41 -29.32 -18.05
CA GLU A 96 1.50 -29.32 -17.06
C GLU A 96 2.40 -28.08 -17.19
N ILE A 97 2.75 -27.70 -18.42
CA ILE A 97 3.55 -26.51 -18.70
C ILE A 97 2.82 -25.25 -18.22
N ARG A 98 1.52 -25.11 -18.52
CA ARG A 98 0.72 -23.98 -18.04
C ARG A 98 0.66 -23.91 -16.52
N ALA A 99 0.48 -25.05 -15.85
CA ALA A 99 0.48 -25.11 -14.39
C ALA A 99 1.85 -24.71 -13.79
N ARG A 100 2.96 -24.99 -14.47
CA ARG A 100 4.30 -24.53 -14.06
C ARG A 100 4.47 -23.02 -14.25
N ILE A 101 4.04 -22.47 -15.38
CA ILE A 101 4.09 -21.03 -15.67
C ILE A 101 3.21 -20.26 -14.68
N GLN A 102 1.99 -20.72 -14.44
CA GLN A 102 1.05 -20.10 -13.50
C GLN A 102 1.64 -20.04 -12.08
N ARG A 103 2.32 -21.11 -11.62
CA ARG A 103 3.02 -21.10 -10.33
C ARG A 103 4.13 -20.05 -10.27
N ALA A 104 4.91 -19.91 -11.32
CA ALA A 104 5.96 -18.90 -11.39
C ALA A 104 5.37 -17.47 -11.39
N HIS A 105 4.28 -17.25 -12.12
CA HIS A 105 3.55 -15.99 -12.13
C HIS A 105 2.95 -15.67 -10.77
N LEU A 106 2.31 -16.63 -10.11
CA LEU A 106 1.75 -16.47 -8.77
C LEU A 106 2.84 -16.12 -7.73
N ALA A 107 4.00 -16.79 -7.78
CA ALA A 107 5.14 -16.45 -6.92
C ALA A 107 5.68 -15.03 -7.18
N SER A 108 5.72 -14.61 -8.45
CA SER A 108 6.10 -13.24 -8.80
C SER A 108 5.03 -12.21 -8.40
N TRP A 109 3.76 -12.59 -8.39
CA TRP A 109 2.65 -11.78 -7.90
C TRP A 109 2.79 -11.53 -6.40
N PHE A 110 3.01 -12.56 -5.58
CA PHE A 110 3.23 -12.39 -4.14
C PHE A 110 4.40 -11.44 -3.82
N ARG A 111 5.48 -11.50 -4.61
CA ARG A 111 6.61 -10.57 -4.48
C ARG A 111 6.24 -9.14 -4.85
N ALA A 112 5.54 -8.94 -5.96
CA ALA A 112 5.07 -7.63 -6.38
C ALA A 112 4.07 -7.03 -5.38
N GLN A 113 3.18 -7.86 -4.84
CA GLN A 113 2.14 -7.45 -3.90
C GLN A 113 2.71 -6.88 -2.60
N ARG A 114 3.90 -7.33 -2.18
CA ARG A 114 4.60 -6.72 -1.05
C ARG A 114 4.95 -5.26 -1.33
N TRP A 115 5.45 -4.96 -2.53
CA TRP A 115 5.79 -3.60 -2.93
C TRP A 115 4.56 -2.72 -3.08
N VAL A 116 3.47 -3.27 -3.62
CA VAL A 116 2.16 -2.60 -3.67
C VAL A 116 1.70 -2.22 -2.26
N GLN A 117 1.70 -3.18 -1.34
CA GLN A 117 1.27 -2.96 0.04
C GLN A 117 2.17 -1.96 0.77
N LEU A 118 3.48 -2.01 0.56
CA LEU A 118 4.43 -1.06 1.14
C LEU A 118 4.18 0.36 0.63
N ALA A 119 4.00 0.52 -0.69
CA ALA A 119 3.72 1.82 -1.30
C ALA A 119 2.41 2.42 -0.78
N TYR A 120 1.33 1.62 -0.74
CA TYR A 120 0.04 2.04 -0.20
C TYR A 120 0.13 2.46 1.27
N ASN A 121 0.74 1.61 2.12
CA ASN A 121 0.87 1.89 3.55
C ASN A 121 1.75 3.13 3.81
N THR A 122 2.83 3.29 3.04
CA THR A 122 3.67 4.49 3.09
C THR A 122 2.86 5.73 2.74
N ALA A 123 2.04 5.66 1.69
CA ALA A 123 1.18 6.78 1.29
C ALA A 123 0.17 7.16 2.38
N ILE A 124 -0.46 6.17 3.04
CA ILE A 124 -1.39 6.40 4.17
C ILE A 124 -0.67 7.07 5.35
N GLY A 125 0.51 6.57 5.74
CA GLY A 125 1.29 7.17 6.82
C GLY A 125 1.72 8.61 6.51
N LEU A 126 2.17 8.87 5.28
CA LEU A 126 2.52 10.22 4.83
C LEU A 126 1.29 11.14 4.76
N LEU A 127 0.12 10.62 4.39
CA LEU A 127 -1.12 11.39 4.36
C LEU A 127 -1.54 11.80 5.77
N GLY A 128 -1.48 10.89 6.75
CA GLY A 128 -1.70 11.22 8.15
C GLY A 128 -0.74 12.29 8.66
N LEU A 129 0.54 12.20 8.29
CA LEU A 129 1.54 13.22 8.60
C LEU A 129 1.18 14.58 7.96
N ALA A 130 0.80 14.61 6.69
CA ALA A 130 0.39 15.84 6.02
C ALA A 130 -0.82 16.51 6.71
N LEU A 131 -1.84 15.73 7.05
CA LEU A 131 -3.03 16.22 7.77
C LEU A 131 -2.66 16.76 9.16
N THR A 132 -1.74 16.08 9.84
CA THR A 132 -1.21 16.54 11.13
C THR A 132 -0.49 17.89 10.97
N LEU A 133 0.38 18.02 9.96
CA LEU A 133 1.09 19.28 9.68
C LEU A 133 0.13 20.43 9.30
N VAL A 134 -0.94 20.13 8.57
CA VAL A 134 -2.01 21.09 8.24
C VAL A 134 -2.70 21.62 9.50
N ALA A 135 -2.95 20.74 10.48
CA ALA A 135 -3.62 21.12 11.72
C ALA A 135 -2.81 22.11 12.57
N ALA A 136 -1.47 22.11 12.46
CA ALA A 136 -0.60 22.99 13.24
C ALA A 136 -0.97 24.48 13.04
N PRO A 137 -1.20 25.25 14.13
CA PRO A 137 -1.64 26.63 14.00
C PRO A 137 -0.53 27.53 13.42
N PRO A 138 -0.86 28.41 12.46
CA PRO A 138 0.07 29.43 11.98
C PRO A 138 0.38 30.42 13.10
N THR A 139 1.48 31.15 12.97
CA THR A 139 1.86 32.20 13.92
C THR A 139 0.98 33.46 13.79
N SER A 140 0.43 33.69 12.60
CA SER A 140 -0.48 34.78 12.27
C SER A 140 -1.31 34.39 11.05
N TYR A 141 -2.55 34.86 10.96
CA TYR A 141 -3.31 34.74 9.72
C TYR A 141 -2.95 35.88 8.75
N GLY A 142 -3.26 35.72 7.46
CA GLY A 142 -3.00 36.73 6.43
C GLY A 142 -3.51 38.12 6.89
N GLY A 143 -2.60 39.08 7.02
CA GLY A 143 -2.89 40.40 7.61
C GLY A 143 -2.18 40.68 8.95
N GLY A 144 -1.39 39.73 9.49
CA GLY A 144 -0.54 39.95 10.67
C GLY A 144 -1.27 39.85 12.02
N ALA A 145 -2.58 39.58 12.00
CA ALA A 145 -3.35 39.33 13.21
C ALA A 145 -2.94 37.99 13.84
N ALA A 146 -2.68 38.00 15.15
CA ALA A 146 -2.42 36.80 15.92
C ALA A 146 -3.65 35.88 15.94
N VAL A 147 -3.42 34.57 15.96
CA VAL A 147 -4.49 33.57 16.08
C VAL A 147 -5.16 33.74 17.45
N ALA A 148 -6.49 33.85 17.47
CA ALA A 148 -7.25 33.87 18.72
C ALA A 148 -6.92 32.64 19.58
N GLY A 149 -6.74 32.83 20.89
CA GLY A 149 -6.23 31.77 21.78
C GLY A 149 -7.06 30.48 21.76
N SER A 150 -8.39 30.59 21.62
CA SER A 150 -9.29 29.43 21.52
C SER A 150 -9.11 28.64 20.22
N GLU A 151 -8.93 29.33 19.09
CA GLU A 151 -8.71 28.70 17.78
C GLU A 151 -7.36 27.98 17.75
N ALA A 152 -6.31 28.61 18.30
CA ALA A 152 -5.00 27.99 18.43
C ALA A 152 -5.06 26.71 19.29
N ALA A 153 -5.85 26.71 20.37
CA ALA A 153 -6.01 25.54 21.25
C ALA A 153 -6.67 24.36 20.52
N TRP A 154 -7.73 24.59 19.73
CA TRP A 154 -8.37 23.53 18.94
C TRP A 154 -7.43 22.96 17.88
N ARG A 155 -6.66 23.82 17.21
CA ARG A 155 -5.67 23.41 16.20
C ARG A 155 -4.54 22.59 16.80
N TRP A 156 -4.03 22.96 17.97
CA TRP A 156 -3.05 22.14 18.70
C TRP A 156 -3.63 20.80 19.17
N THR A 157 -4.90 20.79 19.59
CA THR A 157 -5.59 19.55 19.94
C THR A 157 -5.71 18.63 18.73
N ALA A 158 -6.15 19.15 17.59
CA ALA A 158 -6.22 18.42 16.32
C ALA A 158 -4.84 17.91 15.87
N PHE A 159 -3.79 18.73 16.02
CA PHE A 159 -2.40 18.32 15.76
C PHE A 159 -1.98 17.14 16.65
N GLY A 160 -2.25 17.23 17.96
CA GLY A 160 -1.92 16.15 18.91
C GLY A 160 -2.64 14.84 18.59
N VAL A 161 -3.94 14.92 18.29
CA VAL A 161 -4.75 13.75 17.88
C VAL A 161 -4.23 13.18 16.55
N GLY A 162 -3.96 14.02 15.56
CA GLY A 162 -3.41 13.61 14.27
C GLY A 162 -2.07 12.90 14.41
N LEU A 163 -1.17 13.43 15.26
CA LEU A 163 0.13 12.82 15.54
C LEU A 163 -0.01 11.45 16.20
N LEU A 164 -0.92 11.32 17.17
CA LEU A 164 -1.20 10.05 17.84
C LEU A 164 -1.72 9.00 16.85
N LEU A 165 -2.75 9.34 16.06
CA LEU A 165 -3.36 8.42 15.11
C LEU A 165 -2.38 8.01 14.01
N THR A 166 -1.62 8.96 13.47
CA THR A 166 -0.59 8.69 12.47
C THR A 166 0.51 7.79 13.05
N GLY A 167 0.94 8.05 14.29
CA GLY A 167 1.93 7.23 14.98
C GLY A 167 1.45 5.79 15.22
N LEU A 168 0.19 5.62 15.61
CA LEU A 168 -0.43 4.29 15.77
C LEU A 168 -0.48 3.52 14.45
N GLU A 169 -0.86 4.19 13.35
CA GLU A 169 -0.93 3.58 12.02
C GLU A 169 0.46 3.15 11.54
N VAL A 170 1.47 4.02 11.64
CA VAL A 170 2.85 3.69 11.29
C VAL A 170 3.39 2.55 12.16
N GLY A 171 3.10 2.58 13.47
CA GLY A 171 3.47 1.50 14.39
C GLY A 171 2.83 0.17 14.02
N TRP A 172 1.56 0.17 13.59
CA TRP A 172 0.87 -1.02 13.11
C TRP A 172 1.50 -1.57 11.84
N ILE A 173 1.79 -0.71 10.86
CA ILE A 173 2.44 -1.07 9.59
C ILE A 173 3.82 -1.71 9.86
N LEU A 174 4.64 -1.09 10.71
CA LEU A 174 5.97 -1.59 11.05
C LEU A 174 5.90 -2.94 11.80
N ARG A 175 4.94 -3.09 12.72
CA ARG A 175 4.70 -4.35 13.44
C ARG A 175 4.32 -5.47 12.48
N ASP A 176 3.44 -5.21 11.52
CA ASP A 176 3.03 -6.21 10.54
C ASP A 176 4.20 -6.64 9.65
N GLU A 177 5.00 -5.68 9.16
CA GLU A 177 6.19 -5.98 8.35
C GLU A 177 7.25 -6.75 9.15
N TYR A 178 7.46 -6.38 10.42
CA TYR A 178 8.36 -7.11 11.32
C TYR A 178 7.91 -8.56 11.54
N ARG A 179 6.60 -8.79 11.76
CA ARG A 179 6.03 -10.15 11.90
C ARG A 179 6.24 -10.97 10.63
N ARG A 180 6.02 -10.38 9.45
CA ARG A 180 6.25 -11.04 8.16
C ARG A 180 7.72 -11.41 7.95
N LEU A 181 8.66 -10.54 8.33
CA LEU A 181 10.09 -10.81 8.26
C LEU A 181 10.51 -11.91 9.24
N ARG A 182 9.96 -11.93 10.45
CA ARG A 182 10.27 -12.95 11.46
C ARG A 182 9.77 -14.34 11.04
N ALA A 183 8.56 -14.44 10.48
CA ALA A 183 8.00 -15.70 9.99
C ALA A 183 8.86 -16.34 8.88
N ARG A 184 9.61 -15.54 8.11
CA ARG A 184 10.54 -16.04 7.08
C ARG A 184 11.87 -16.55 7.64
N ARG A 185 12.25 -16.12 8.85
CA ARG A 185 13.53 -16.48 9.47
C ARG A 185 13.46 -17.77 10.28
N THR A 186 12.27 -18.27 10.61
CA THR A 186 12.12 -19.55 11.30
C THR A 186 12.25 -20.66 10.25
N PRO A 187 13.40 -21.35 10.14
CA PRO A 187 13.55 -22.43 9.18
C PRO A 187 12.71 -23.59 9.73
N THR A 188 11.76 -24.09 8.95
CA THR A 188 11.25 -25.45 9.12
C THR A 188 12.41 -26.41 8.90
N GLY A 189 13.14 -26.68 9.97
CA GLY A 189 14.27 -27.60 10.02
C GLY A 189 14.25 -28.31 11.36
N ALA A 190 13.24 -29.15 11.60
CA ALA A 190 13.24 -30.20 12.63
C ALA A 190 12.05 -31.16 12.42
N SER A 191 12.07 -31.89 11.32
CA SER A 191 11.68 -33.30 11.30
C SER A 191 12.82 -33.98 10.53
N GLY A 192 13.91 -34.44 11.15
CA GLY A 192 13.86 -35.46 12.20
C GLY A 192 13.09 -36.64 11.60
N GLY A 193 13.67 -37.54 10.81
CA GLY A 193 14.93 -38.21 11.10
C GLY A 193 14.70 -39.42 12.02
N GLU A 194 13.69 -40.23 11.73
CA GLU A 194 13.47 -41.59 12.26
C GLU A 194 12.92 -42.40 11.08
N GLY A 195 13.43 -43.55 10.64
CA GLY A 195 14.59 -44.34 11.02
C GLY A 195 14.89 -45.30 9.86
N SER A 196 16.17 -45.55 9.65
CA SER A 196 16.71 -46.55 8.73
C SER A 196 16.55 -47.97 9.32
N ALA A 197 16.39 -48.95 8.43
CA ALA A 197 16.68 -50.38 8.58
C ALA A 197 15.80 -51.19 9.54
N THR A 198 14.96 -52.07 8.99
CA THR A 198 15.30 -53.51 8.81
C THR A 198 14.47 -54.10 7.69
#